data_AF-A0A2A7MND5-F1
#
_entry.id   AF-A0A2A7MND5-F1
#
_cell.length_a   1.000
_cell.length_b   1.000
_cell.length_c   1.000
_cell.angle_alpha   90.00
_cell.angle_beta   90.00
_cell.angle_gamma   90.00
#
_symmetry.space_group_name_H-M   'P 1'
#
loop_
_entity.id
_entity.type
_entity.pdbx_description
1 polymer ?
#
loop_
_entity_poly.entity_id
_entity_poly.type
_entity_poly.pdbx_seq_one_letter_code
_entity_poly.pdbx_strand_id
1 'polypeptide(L)'
;MTRNSMDELLPTKAQIAPPRDNGELVFSEPWEATVFGVAVALSDQKSYDWEFFRARLINSIAASDGCEAYYESWSKALEASVVDSGLLSKEEIAERMSSLGHTG
;
A
#
# COMPACT_ATOMS: atom_id res chain seq x y z
N MET A 1 -8.41 -24.16 32.92
CA MET A 1 -9.36 -24.08 31.77
C MET A 1 -9.86 -22.64 31.78
N THR A 2 -9.19 -21.70 31.10
CA THR A 2 -9.37 -21.43 29.68
C THR A 2 -8.07 -21.02 29.00
N ARG A 3 -7.79 -21.68 27.87
CA ARG A 3 -6.69 -21.48 26.94
C ARG A 3 -7.08 -20.33 26.00
N ASN A 4 -6.50 -19.14 26.13
CA ASN A 4 -6.58 -18.11 25.08
C ASN A 4 -5.38 -17.14 25.05
N SER A 5 -4.17 -17.61 25.39
CA SER A 5 -2.97 -16.76 25.46
C SER A 5 -2.06 -16.81 24.21
N MET A 6 -2.55 -17.06 22.99
CA MET A 6 -1.64 -17.18 21.83
C MET A 6 -2.19 -16.82 20.44
N ASP A 7 -3.39 -16.24 20.27
CA ASP A 7 -3.99 -16.07 18.92
C ASP A 7 -4.21 -14.61 18.44
N GLU A 8 -3.98 -13.57 19.25
CA GLU A 8 -4.43 -12.20 18.92
C GLU A 8 -3.33 -11.16 18.65
N LEU A 9 -2.11 -11.59 18.28
CA LEU A 9 -1.05 -10.67 17.85
C LEU A 9 -0.79 -10.68 16.33
N LEU A 10 -1.68 -11.29 15.56
CA LEU A 10 -1.69 -11.10 14.11
C LEU A 10 -2.48 -9.82 13.84
N PRO A 11 -1.90 -8.76 13.23
CA PRO A 11 -2.69 -7.63 12.77
C PRO A 11 -3.78 -8.21 11.86
N THR A 12 -5.03 -8.16 12.35
CA THR A 12 -6.17 -8.74 11.65
C THR A 12 -6.16 -8.24 10.22
N LYS A 13 -6.34 -9.15 9.26
CA LYS A 13 -6.39 -8.91 7.81
C LYS A 13 -7.22 -7.69 7.36
N ALA A 14 -8.09 -7.17 8.22
CA ALA A 14 -8.87 -5.93 8.07
C ALA A 14 -8.06 -4.63 8.27
N GLN A 15 -7.03 -4.61 9.11
CA GLN A 15 -6.23 -3.40 9.42
C GLN A 15 -5.40 -2.92 8.22
N ILE A 16 -5.19 -3.80 7.25
CA ILE A 16 -4.38 -3.59 6.04
C ILE A 16 -5.28 -3.38 4.82
N ALA A 17 -6.58 -3.60 4.95
CA ALA A 17 -7.54 -3.26 3.91
C ALA A 17 -7.82 -1.75 3.98
N PRO A 18 -8.04 -1.07 2.83
CA PRO A 18 -8.29 0.36 2.84
C PRO A 18 -9.48 0.69 3.73
N PRO A 19 -9.48 1.85 4.40
CA PRO A 19 -10.61 2.27 5.22
C PRO A 19 -11.87 2.27 4.36
N ARG A 20 -12.82 1.42 4.74
CA ARG A 20 -14.15 1.36 4.13
C ARG A 20 -15.12 2.02 5.09
N ASP A 21 -15.76 3.10 4.68
CA ASP A 21 -16.91 3.65 5.41
C ASP A 21 -18.17 3.03 4.82
N ASN A 22 -18.95 2.37 5.67
CA ASN A 22 -20.22 1.74 5.28
C ASN A 22 -20.14 0.76 4.07
N GLY A 23 -18.94 0.18 3.83
CA GLY A 23 -18.69 -0.76 2.72
C GLY A 23 -18.06 -0.13 1.47
N GLU A 24 -17.96 1.19 1.41
CA GLU A 24 -17.38 1.93 0.29
C GLU A 24 -15.97 2.43 0.63
N LEU A 25 -15.08 2.43 -0.36
CA LEU A 25 -13.73 2.96 -0.20
C LEU A 25 -13.79 4.48 -0.06
N VAL A 26 -13.31 5.00 1.06
CA VAL A 26 -13.27 6.45 1.29
C VAL A 26 -11.90 6.98 0.95
N PHE A 27 -11.86 7.87 -0.03
CA PHE A 27 -10.68 8.65 -0.40
C PHE A 27 -10.95 10.11 -0.01
N SER A 28 -10.08 10.68 0.81
CA SER A 28 -10.03 12.10 1.14
C SER A 28 -9.48 12.94 -0.01
N GLU A 29 -8.56 12.39 -0.79
CA GLU A 29 -7.90 13.05 -1.91
C GLU A 29 -7.92 12.21 -3.20
N PRO A 30 -7.92 12.85 -4.38
CA PRO A 30 -7.99 12.15 -5.66
C PRO A 30 -6.78 11.24 -5.93
N TRP A 31 -5.62 11.56 -5.35
CA TRP A 31 -4.42 10.73 -5.50
C TRP A 31 -4.53 9.41 -4.74
N GLU A 32 -5.29 9.36 -3.64
CA GLU A 32 -5.46 8.13 -2.82
C GLU A 32 -6.20 7.04 -3.61
N ALA A 33 -7.23 7.44 -4.37
CA ALA A 33 -7.94 6.56 -5.30
C ALA A 33 -7.02 6.05 -6.41
N THR A 34 -6.08 6.89 -6.86
CA THR A 34 -5.11 6.54 -7.90
C THR A 34 -4.12 5.49 -7.39
N VAL A 35 -3.54 5.70 -6.21
CA VAL A 35 -2.61 4.74 -5.57
C VAL A 35 -3.29 3.40 -5.34
N PHE A 36 -4.52 3.41 -4.82
CA PHE A 36 -5.31 2.19 -4.65
C PHE A 36 -5.57 1.48 -5.99
N GLY A 37 -6.03 2.22 -7.00
CA GLY A 37 -6.34 1.68 -8.31
C GLY A 37 -5.14 1.06 -8.99
N VAL A 38 -3.97 1.71 -8.93
CA VAL A 38 -2.71 1.18 -9.48
C VAL A 38 -2.28 -0.08 -8.71
N ALA A 39 -2.35 -0.06 -7.38
CA ALA A 39 -1.97 -1.21 -6.57
C ALA A 39 -2.82 -2.46 -6.86
N VAL A 40 -4.13 -2.26 -7.02
CA VAL A 40 -5.08 -3.32 -7.36
C VAL A 40 -4.89 -3.78 -8.80
N ALA A 41 -4.75 -2.86 -9.76
CA ALA A 41 -4.58 -3.20 -11.17
C ALA A 41 -3.30 -3.99 -11.44
N LEU A 42 -2.19 -3.68 -10.77
CA LEU A 42 -0.95 -4.45 -10.91
C LEU A 42 -1.07 -5.85 -10.31
N SER A 43 -1.82 -5.99 -9.22
CA SER A 43 -2.09 -7.31 -8.63
C SER A 43 -3.04 -8.14 -9.50
N ASP A 44 -4.08 -7.53 -10.06
CA ASP A 44 -5.02 -8.15 -11.00
C ASP A 44 -4.30 -8.64 -12.26
N GLN A 45 -3.39 -7.83 -12.80
CA GLN A 45 -2.53 -8.16 -13.94
C GLN A 45 -1.46 -9.22 -13.63
N LYS A 46 -1.46 -9.83 -12.43
CA LYS A 46 -0.46 -10.80 -11.99
C LYS A 46 0.99 -10.27 -12.02
N SER A 47 1.16 -8.94 -12.04
CA SER A 47 2.49 -8.32 -12.07
C SER A 47 3.21 -8.49 -10.72
N TYR A 48 2.46 -8.54 -9.62
CA TYR A 48 2.92 -9.04 -8.33
C TYR A 48 1.75 -9.67 -7.56
N ASP A 49 2.07 -10.50 -6.58
CA ASP A 49 1.04 -11.13 -5.75
C ASP A 49 0.44 -10.13 -4.73
N TRP A 50 -0.87 -10.19 -4.51
CA TRP A 50 -1.53 -9.34 -3.53
C TRP A 50 -0.95 -9.52 -2.12
N GLU A 51 -0.52 -10.74 -1.77
CA GLU A 51 0.10 -11.01 -0.47
C GLU A 51 1.48 -10.37 -0.35
N PHE A 52 2.22 -10.30 -1.46
CA PHE A 52 3.52 -9.65 -1.55
C PHE A 52 3.43 -8.14 -1.31
N PHE A 53 2.42 -7.49 -1.89
CA PHE A 53 2.12 -6.08 -1.61
C PHE A 53 1.68 -5.87 -0.15
N ARG A 54 0.76 -6.70 0.36
CA ARG A 54 0.30 -6.59 1.74
C ARG A 54 1.42 -6.70 2.78
N ALA A 55 2.38 -7.59 2.58
CA ALA A 55 3.54 -7.70 3.47
C ALA A 55 4.34 -6.39 3.56
N ARG A 56 4.55 -5.72 2.42
CA ARG A 56 5.26 -4.43 2.36
C ARG A 56 4.48 -3.31 3.01
N LEU A 57 3.17 -3.31 2.83
CA LEU A 57 2.28 -2.33 3.46
C LEU A 57 2.31 -2.43 4.98
N ILE A 58 2.24 -3.66 5.53
CA ILE A 58 2.39 -3.87 6.98
C ILE A 58 3.71 -3.30 7.47
N ASN A 59 4.81 -3.59 6.76
CA ASN A 59 6.12 -3.08 7.12
C ASN A 59 6.19 -1.54 7.06
N SER A 60 5.55 -0.91 6.07
CA SER A 60 5.48 0.56 5.96
C SER A 60 4.71 1.18 7.12
N ILE A 61 3.52 0.65 7.44
CA ILE A 61 2.69 1.14 8.55
C ILE A 61 3.43 0.96 9.89
N ALA A 62 4.07 -0.19 10.08
CA ALA A 62 4.87 -0.48 11.27
C ALA A 62 6.07 0.47 11.40
N ALA A 63 6.75 0.79 10.29
CA ALA A 63 7.88 1.73 10.28
C ALA A 63 7.45 3.16 10.63
N SER A 64 6.22 3.54 10.30
CA SER A 64 5.66 4.87 10.60
C SER A 64 4.94 4.94 11.95
N ASP A 65 5.00 3.88 12.78
CA ASP A 65 4.33 3.76 14.09
C ASP A 65 2.81 4.06 14.04
N GLY A 66 2.19 3.91 12.87
CA GLY A 66 0.79 4.30 12.64
C GLY A 66 0.50 5.81 12.73
N CYS A 67 1.52 6.67 12.83
CA CYS A 67 1.36 8.13 12.84
C CYS A 67 1.24 8.73 11.43
N GLU A 68 1.68 8.02 10.40
CA GLU A 68 1.60 8.48 9.01
C GLU A 68 0.23 8.18 8.40
N ALA A 69 -0.20 9.03 7.45
CA ALA A 69 -1.47 8.82 6.78
C ALA A 69 -1.51 7.45 6.10
N TYR A 70 -2.63 6.75 6.26
CA TYR A 70 -2.79 5.38 5.77
C TYR A 70 -2.46 5.23 4.28
N TYR A 71 -2.93 6.18 3.44
CA TYR A 71 -2.67 6.17 2.02
C TYR A 71 -1.25 6.59 1.64
N GLU A 72 -0.54 7.34 2.48
CA GLU A 72 0.89 7.60 2.30
C GLU A 72 1.73 6.33 2.53
N SER A 73 1.37 5.54 3.54
CA SER A 73 1.95 4.22 3.74
C SER A 73 1.66 3.28 2.56
N TRP A 74 0.48 3.40 1.93
CA TRP A 74 0.18 2.69 0.68
C TRP A 74 1.07 3.11 -0.48
N SER A 75 1.28 4.41 -0.68
CA SER A 75 2.18 4.91 -1.74
C SER A 75 3.58 4.34 -1.57
N LYS A 76 4.15 4.42 -0.37
CA LYS A 76 5.47 3.85 -0.07
C LYS A 76 5.53 2.34 -0.29
N ALA A 77 4.50 1.63 0.13
CA ALA A 77 4.40 0.18 -0.07
C ALA A 77 4.29 -0.18 -1.55
N LEU A 78 3.58 0.62 -2.34
CA LEU A 78 3.45 0.45 -3.79
C LEU A 78 4.78 0.65 -4.48
N GLU A 79 5.48 1.75 -4.18
CA GLU A 79 6.83 2.02 -4.68
C GLU A 79 7.80 0.89 -4.33
N ALA A 80 7.81 0.44 -3.07
CA ALA A 80 8.64 -0.68 -2.65
C ALA A 80 8.26 -1.98 -3.38
N SER A 81 6.97 -2.21 -3.64
CA SER A 81 6.50 -3.43 -4.31
C SER A 81 6.90 -3.47 -5.77
N VAL A 82 6.75 -2.37 -6.51
CA VAL A 82 7.11 -2.31 -7.93
C VAL A 82 8.63 -2.37 -8.15
N VAL A 83 9.41 -1.82 -7.22
CA VAL A 83 10.87 -1.89 -7.23
C VAL A 83 11.34 -3.30 -6.92
N ASP A 84 10.80 -3.92 -5.88
CA ASP A 84 11.22 -5.26 -5.47
C ASP A 84 10.73 -6.34 -6.44
N SER A 85 9.58 -6.14 -7.09
CA SER A 85 9.11 -7.00 -8.17
C SER A 85 9.87 -6.79 -9.49
N GLY A 86 10.77 -5.80 -9.56
CA GLY A 86 11.55 -5.47 -10.76
C GLY A 86 10.72 -4.87 -11.91
N LEU A 87 9.51 -4.37 -11.63
CA LEU A 87 8.66 -3.73 -12.65
C LEU A 87 9.16 -2.34 -13.02
N LEU A 88 9.64 -1.58 -12.02
CA LEU A 88 10.17 -0.23 -12.18
C LEU A 88 11.33 -0.04 -11.21
N SER A 89 12.43 0.57 -11.66
CA SER A 89 13.49 1.01 -10.75
C SER A 89 13.09 2.28 -10.00
N LYS A 90 13.70 2.55 -8.84
CA LYS A 90 13.50 3.84 -8.14
C LYS A 90 13.82 5.04 -9.04
N GLU A 91 14.81 4.87 -9.91
CA GLU A 91 15.23 5.87 -10.91
C GLU A 91 14.08 6.17 -11.88
N GLU A 92 13.48 5.14 -12.48
CA GLU A 92 12.32 5.24 -13.38
C GLU A 92 11.10 5.93 -12.74
N ILE A 93 10.89 5.71 -11.45
CA ILE A 93 9.83 6.35 -10.68
C ILE A 93 10.17 7.83 -10.45
N ALA A 94 11.40 8.13 -10.01
CA ALA A 94 11.87 9.49 -9.78
C ALA A 94 11.91 10.32 -11.06
N GLU A 95 12.29 9.73 -12.19
CA GLU A 95 12.27 10.37 -13.51
C GLU A 95 10.85 10.72 -13.95
N ARG A 96 9.89 9.82 -13.77
CA ARG A 96 8.47 10.10 -14.06
C ARG A 96 7.91 11.19 -13.14
N MET A 97 8.21 11.15 -11.84
CA MET A 97 7.81 12.20 -10.90
C MET A 97 8.41 13.56 -11.26
N SER A 98 9.69 13.57 -11.66
CA SER A 98 10.39 14.79 -12.08
C SER A 98 9.83 15.35 -13.39
N SER A 99 9.45 14.49 -14.34
CA SER A 99 8.81 14.87 -15.59
C SER A 99 7.42 15.48 -15.38
N LEU A 100 6.66 15.02 -14.38
CA LEU A 100 5.37 15.60 -14.01
C LEU A 100 5.52 17.00 -13.40
N GLY A 101 6.63 17.27 -12.71
CA GLY A 101 6.96 18.59 -12.17
C GLY A 101 7.49 19.61 -13.20
N HIS A 102 7.89 19.17 -14.40
CA HIS A 102 8.50 20.04 -15.42
C HIS A 102 7.53 20.49 -16.52
N THR A 103 6.26 20.07 -16.51
CA THR A 103 5.28 20.57 -17.49
C THR A 103 4.66 21.87 -16.97
N GLY A 104 5.38 22.98 -17.18
CA GLY A 104 4.91 24.36 -17.03
C GLY A 104 4.94 25.08 -18.36
#